data_AF-A0A966KFF2-F1
#
_entry.id   AF-A0A966KFF2-F1
#
_cell.length_a   1.000
_cell.length_b   1.000
_cell.length_c   1.000
_cell.angle_alpha   90.00
_cell.angle_beta   90.00
_cell.angle_gamma   90.00
#
_symmetry.space_group_name_H-M   'P 1'
#
loop_
_entity.id
_entity.type
_entity.pdbx_description
1 polymer ?
#
loop_
_entity_poly.entity_id
_entity_poly.type
_entity_poly.pdbx_seq_one_letter_code
_entity_poly.pdbx_strand_id
1 'polypeptide(L)'
;MRETKLTLPELTEKKARGERLAMVAVGEAMSAAWAERAGVDIIGVGDSLGMTLHGHQNTLQITVDQMIMHILAVRNGAPKTMTIASMPYGSYATEKKAVENAIKMMKESGVDALKLQLGKEGSNIIKAVADAGVPIMSHVGLLPHKVHLLGGFKMQGRTAEAAIEIVENAQAIEDAGAIGLEIEAMPYEVGKAVDDAVSIFTFSIGAGSAGTCGMLVDNYPRNMWWVAAYSDEVTNKPISRWLLETPVVLYRLEDGTPAALYDRCPHRWAPLSEGHVCGSKIICPYHGMEFDMSGNCTKAPTQTMMPKTAQIPAYPVREAGAFVWIWMGDPDAIDQEPPDVGYQTDKNWSFITGYMEVAANWILIRENVMDLTHIAFLHKNTFKQDDWITAPETYWEGESICYEQEFDLAPLSPLFCAGMGLPEDKPIKRVQKGTMPSLAISFSDWNVHDPNPDEGRRSDFIMRGCHIVTPSTRGKTHYFWGAAFDVPEITQDVAEKTKASVVAAFNEDKDLLQKLQKNVDNDPRGLDYLEVTLGADGAGVKVRQLLNSKL
;
A
#
# COMPACT_ATOMS: atom_id res chain seq x y z
N MET A 1 -11.95 -12.88 -19.11
CA MET A 1 -13.24 -12.34 -18.62
C MET A 1 -14.15 -13.52 -18.32
N ARG A 2 -14.89 -13.50 -17.20
CA ARG A 2 -15.87 -14.56 -16.93
C ARG A 2 -16.94 -14.57 -18.02
N GLU A 3 -17.19 -15.75 -18.58
CA GLU A 3 -18.27 -15.92 -19.56
C GLU A 3 -19.65 -15.94 -18.90
N THR A 4 -19.71 -16.32 -17.61
CA THR A 4 -20.93 -16.49 -16.82
C THR A 4 -20.92 -15.66 -15.54
N LYS A 5 -22.11 -15.20 -15.14
CA LYS A 5 -22.34 -14.44 -13.90
C LYS A 5 -22.20 -15.35 -12.68
N LEU A 6 -21.54 -14.84 -11.63
CA LEU A 6 -21.44 -15.52 -10.35
C LEU A 6 -22.83 -15.70 -9.72
N THR A 7 -23.07 -16.89 -9.18
CA THR A 7 -24.35 -17.29 -8.59
C THR A 7 -24.27 -17.31 -7.06
N LEU A 8 -25.44 -17.27 -6.40
CA LEU A 8 -25.53 -17.29 -4.94
C LEU A 8 -24.92 -18.56 -4.32
N PRO A 9 -25.16 -19.78 -4.84
CA PRO A 9 -24.50 -20.98 -4.31
C PRO A 9 -22.98 -20.93 -4.44
N GLU A 10 -22.46 -20.36 -5.54
CA GLU A 10 -21.03 -20.19 -5.73
C GLU A 10 -20.40 -19.28 -4.68
N LEU A 11 -21.13 -18.31 -4.09
CA LEU A 11 -20.61 -17.50 -2.98
C LEU A 11 -20.29 -18.36 -1.76
N THR A 12 -21.22 -19.23 -1.36
CA THR A 12 -21.06 -20.14 -0.22
C THR A 12 -19.95 -21.15 -0.50
N GLU A 13 -19.93 -21.74 -1.70
CA GLU A 13 -18.88 -22.69 -2.09
C GLU A 13 -17.49 -22.05 -2.12
N LYS A 14 -17.38 -20.80 -2.55
CA LYS A 14 -16.11 -20.07 -2.57
C LYS A 14 -15.64 -19.72 -1.18
N LYS A 15 -16.53 -19.27 -0.30
CA LYS A 15 -16.21 -19.08 1.13
C LYS A 15 -15.72 -20.39 1.76
N ALA A 16 -16.44 -21.49 1.56
CA ALA A 16 -16.05 -22.80 2.11
C ALA A 16 -14.68 -23.29 1.61
N ARG A 17 -14.27 -22.89 0.40
CA ARG A 17 -12.94 -23.16 -0.17
C ARG A 17 -11.87 -22.14 0.19
N GLY A 18 -12.21 -21.05 0.88
CA GLY A 18 -11.32 -19.94 1.14
C GLY A 18 -10.95 -19.12 -0.11
N GLU A 19 -11.71 -19.25 -1.21
CA GLU A 19 -11.47 -18.50 -2.44
C GLU A 19 -11.93 -17.05 -2.28
N ARG A 20 -11.01 -16.11 -2.52
CA ARG A 20 -11.31 -14.67 -2.41
C ARG A 20 -12.03 -14.14 -3.64
N LEU A 21 -12.93 -13.19 -3.40
CA LEU A 21 -13.66 -12.45 -4.43
C LEU A 21 -13.31 -10.97 -4.39
N ALA A 22 -13.34 -10.30 -5.54
CA ALA A 22 -13.18 -8.86 -5.66
C ALA A 22 -14.53 -8.16 -5.83
N MET A 23 -14.74 -7.07 -5.08
CA MET A 23 -15.94 -6.25 -5.16
C MET A 23 -15.60 -4.77 -5.34
N VAL A 24 -16.46 -4.06 -6.07
CA VAL A 24 -16.38 -2.59 -6.21
C VAL A 24 -17.75 -1.96 -6.00
N ALA A 25 -17.79 -0.81 -5.32
CA ALA A 25 -19.01 -0.03 -5.15
C ALA A 25 -19.22 0.91 -6.36
N VAL A 26 -20.34 0.74 -7.07
CA VAL A 26 -20.67 1.52 -8.26
C VAL A 26 -22.15 1.87 -8.28
N GLY A 27 -22.48 3.10 -8.68
CA GLY A 27 -23.86 3.58 -8.78
C GLY A 27 -24.32 3.91 -10.21
N GLU A 28 -23.49 3.77 -11.24
CA GLU A 28 -23.86 4.19 -12.59
C GLU A 28 -23.23 3.32 -13.70
N ALA A 29 -23.77 3.45 -14.92
CA ALA A 29 -23.53 2.50 -16.01
C ALA A 29 -22.08 2.50 -16.54
N MET A 30 -21.42 3.66 -16.60
CA MET A 30 -20.06 3.76 -17.15
C MET A 30 -19.05 3.02 -16.30
N SER A 31 -19.03 3.29 -14.99
CA SER A 31 -18.13 2.62 -14.05
C SER A 31 -18.46 1.13 -13.92
N ALA A 32 -19.73 0.74 -14.07
CA ALA A 32 -20.12 -0.66 -14.09
C ALA A 32 -19.53 -1.38 -15.30
N ALA A 33 -19.57 -0.76 -16.48
CA ALA A 33 -18.96 -1.31 -17.69
C ALA A 33 -17.43 -1.46 -17.56
N TRP A 34 -16.77 -0.53 -16.87
CA TRP A 34 -15.34 -0.66 -16.57
C TRP A 34 -15.06 -1.77 -15.57
N ALA A 35 -15.87 -1.91 -14.51
CA ALA A 35 -15.75 -2.98 -13.52
C ALA A 35 -15.92 -4.37 -14.14
N GLU A 36 -16.92 -4.58 -14.99
CA GLU A 36 -17.13 -5.85 -15.69
C GLU A 36 -15.95 -6.18 -16.62
N ARG A 37 -15.44 -5.18 -17.37
CA ARG A 37 -14.27 -5.35 -18.23
C ARG A 37 -12.99 -5.68 -17.45
N ALA A 38 -12.87 -5.14 -16.23
CA ALA A 38 -11.77 -5.46 -15.33
C ALA A 38 -11.89 -6.88 -14.73
N GLY A 39 -13.04 -7.54 -14.88
CA GLY A 39 -13.28 -8.88 -14.36
C GLY A 39 -13.61 -8.91 -12.88
N VAL A 40 -14.16 -7.82 -12.31
CA VAL A 40 -14.61 -7.78 -10.91
C VAL A 40 -15.74 -8.79 -10.71
N ASP A 41 -15.71 -9.51 -9.59
CA ASP A 41 -16.68 -10.58 -9.29
C ASP A 41 -18.06 -10.02 -8.92
N ILE A 42 -18.09 -8.95 -8.13
CA ILE A 42 -19.31 -8.40 -7.52
C ILE A 42 -19.33 -6.86 -7.67
N ILE A 43 -20.47 -6.30 -8.06
CA ILE A 43 -20.74 -4.86 -7.97
C ILE A 43 -21.72 -4.61 -6.82
N GLY A 44 -21.33 -3.72 -5.91
CA GLY A 44 -22.18 -3.20 -4.83
C GLY A 44 -22.85 -1.89 -5.23
N VAL A 45 -24.17 -1.83 -5.14
CA VAL A 45 -24.95 -0.59 -5.28
C VAL A 45 -25.39 -0.14 -3.89
N GLY A 46 -24.54 0.65 -3.24
CA GLY A 46 -24.76 1.16 -1.89
C GLY A 46 -25.58 2.45 -1.88
N ASP A 47 -26.31 2.69 -0.80
CA ASP A 47 -27.01 3.94 -0.49
C ASP A 47 -26.06 5.13 -0.22
N SER A 48 -24.77 4.86 -0.05
CA SER A 48 -23.69 5.85 -0.12
C SER A 48 -23.66 6.62 -1.44
N LEU A 49 -24.29 6.11 -2.51
CA LEU A 49 -24.54 6.86 -3.74
C LEU A 49 -25.31 8.16 -3.50
N GLY A 50 -26.10 8.25 -2.42
CA GLY A 50 -26.73 9.49 -2.01
C GLY A 50 -25.70 10.58 -1.73
N MET A 51 -24.57 10.22 -1.12
CA MET A 51 -23.47 11.15 -0.86
C MET A 51 -22.62 11.38 -2.11
N THR A 52 -22.24 10.30 -2.80
CA THR A 52 -21.22 10.36 -3.86
C THR A 52 -21.77 10.81 -5.22
N LEU A 53 -23.04 10.54 -5.52
CA LEU A 53 -23.67 10.90 -6.79
C LEU A 53 -24.74 12.00 -6.65
N HIS A 54 -25.41 12.09 -5.49
CA HIS A 54 -26.45 13.10 -5.24
C HIS A 54 -26.01 14.23 -4.30
N GLY A 55 -24.83 14.15 -3.68
CA GLY A 55 -24.29 15.20 -2.81
C GLY A 55 -25.03 15.36 -1.46
N HIS A 56 -25.77 14.34 -1.03
CA HIS A 56 -26.41 14.31 0.28
C HIS A 56 -25.35 14.30 1.39
N GLN A 57 -25.70 14.83 2.57
CA GLN A 57 -24.81 14.86 3.73
C GLN A 57 -24.61 13.47 4.38
N ASN A 58 -25.56 12.55 4.15
CA ASN A 58 -25.53 11.18 4.64
C ASN A 58 -26.37 10.26 3.73
N THR A 59 -26.42 8.97 4.05
CA THR A 59 -27.10 7.95 3.24
C THR A 59 -28.63 7.91 3.41
N LEU A 60 -29.18 8.60 4.41
CA LEU A 60 -30.57 8.41 4.85
C LEU A 60 -31.62 8.93 3.86
N GLN A 61 -31.23 9.85 2.98
CA GLN A 61 -32.15 10.56 2.08
C GLN A 61 -32.45 9.79 0.80
N ILE A 62 -31.70 8.73 0.48
CA ILE A 62 -31.95 7.97 -0.75
C ILE A 62 -33.27 7.20 -0.65
N THR A 63 -34.05 7.19 -1.73
CA THR A 63 -35.34 6.50 -1.79
C THR A 63 -35.23 5.14 -2.49
N VAL A 64 -36.25 4.29 -2.31
CA VAL A 64 -36.33 2.98 -3.00
C VAL A 64 -36.31 3.15 -4.52
N ASP A 65 -37.05 4.13 -5.05
CA ASP A 65 -37.13 4.37 -6.49
C ASP A 65 -35.79 4.87 -7.06
N GLN A 66 -35.06 5.72 -6.31
CA GLN A 66 -33.71 6.12 -6.69
C GLN A 66 -32.75 4.93 -6.71
N MET A 67 -32.80 4.05 -5.69
CA MET A 67 -31.97 2.83 -5.71
C MET A 67 -32.29 1.95 -6.92
N ILE A 68 -33.57 1.74 -7.23
CA ILE A 68 -33.99 0.95 -8.41
C ILE A 68 -33.39 1.54 -9.70
N MET A 69 -33.44 2.86 -9.87
CA MET A 69 -32.84 3.55 -11.02
C MET A 69 -31.33 3.30 -11.13
N HIS A 70 -30.60 3.37 -10.02
CA HIS A 70 -29.16 3.11 -10.01
C HIS A 70 -28.83 1.65 -10.30
N ILE A 71 -29.61 0.72 -9.73
CA ILE A 71 -29.42 -0.70 -9.99
C ILE A 71 -29.66 -1.02 -11.47
N LEU A 72 -30.69 -0.43 -12.09
CA LEU A 72 -30.93 -0.56 -13.53
C LEU A 72 -29.77 -0.04 -14.37
N ALA A 73 -29.22 1.13 -14.01
CA ALA A 73 -28.06 1.69 -14.70
C ALA A 73 -26.84 0.76 -14.60
N VAL A 74 -26.56 0.25 -13.40
CA VAL A 74 -25.47 -0.70 -13.15
C VAL A 74 -25.68 -2.00 -13.92
N ARG A 75 -26.89 -2.57 -13.90
CA ARG A 75 -27.22 -3.79 -14.64
C ARG A 75 -27.04 -3.61 -16.15
N ASN A 76 -27.36 -2.43 -16.69
CA ASN A 76 -27.14 -2.11 -18.11
C ASN A 76 -25.64 -1.98 -18.45
N GLY A 77 -24.82 -1.47 -17.53
CA GLY A 77 -23.38 -1.36 -17.71
C GLY A 77 -22.63 -2.69 -17.52
N ALA A 78 -23.11 -3.54 -16.63
CA ALA A 78 -22.51 -4.83 -16.26
C ALA A 78 -23.55 -5.98 -16.23
N PRO A 79 -24.01 -6.44 -17.41
CA PRO A 79 -25.04 -7.47 -17.50
C PRO A 79 -24.61 -8.86 -16.99
N LYS A 80 -23.30 -9.12 -16.89
CA LYS A 80 -22.71 -10.42 -16.52
C LYS A 80 -22.03 -10.40 -15.15
N THR A 81 -21.92 -9.26 -14.48
CA THR A 81 -21.40 -9.20 -13.11
C THR A 81 -22.52 -9.35 -12.07
N MET A 82 -22.23 -10.07 -10.97
CA MET A 82 -23.19 -10.20 -9.86
C MET A 82 -23.41 -8.83 -9.20
N THR A 83 -24.66 -8.50 -8.89
CA THR A 83 -25.03 -7.21 -8.29
C THR A 83 -25.70 -7.39 -6.94
N ILE A 84 -25.16 -6.75 -5.91
CA ILE A 84 -25.72 -6.66 -4.57
C ILE A 84 -26.14 -5.21 -4.34
N ALA A 85 -27.33 -4.94 -3.78
CA ALA A 85 -27.78 -3.57 -3.55
C ALA A 85 -28.33 -3.33 -2.14
N SER A 86 -28.06 -2.15 -1.58
CA SER A 86 -28.60 -1.73 -0.29
C SER A 86 -30.09 -1.38 -0.39
N MET A 87 -30.88 -1.86 0.56
CA MET A 87 -32.21 -1.34 0.85
C MET A 87 -32.08 0.01 1.57
N PRO A 88 -32.80 1.07 1.16
CA PRO A 88 -32.71 2.39 1.79
C PRO A 88 -33.19 2.46 3.23
N TYR A 89 -32.76 3.50 3.95
CA TYR A 89 -33.23 3.78 5.30
C TYR A 89 -34.75 3.88 5.38
N GLY A 90 -35.33 3.25 6.41
CA GLY A 90 -36.78 3.21 6.65
C GLY A 90 -37.58 2.34 5.66
N SER A 91 -36.96 1.76 4.63
CA SER A 91 -37.63 0.86 3.68
C SER A 91 -37.94 -0.52 4.28
N TYR A 92 -37.31 -0.87 5.40
CA TYR A 92 -37.50 -2.14 6.11
C TYR A 92 -37.85 -1.95 7.59
N ALA A 93 -38.58 -0.87 7.93
CA ALA A 93 -38.95 -0.57 9.32
C ALA A 93 -39.92 -1.60 9.97
N THR A 94 -40.59 -2.42 9.17
CA THR A 94 -41.45 -3.52 9.61
C THR A 94 -41.29 -4.70 8.65
N GLU A 95 -41.63 -5.91 9.08
CA GLU A 95 -41.59 -7.13 8.24
C GLU A 95 -42.34 -6.93 6.92
N LYS A 96 -43.59 -6.46 6.99
CA LYS A 96 -44.42 -6.20 5.82
C LYS A 96 -43.75 -5.23 4.85
N LYS A 97 -43.24 -4.10 5.36
CA LYS A 97 -42.62 -3.06 4.52
C LYS A 97 -41.31 -3.55 3.90
N ALA A 98 -40.52 -4.31 4.66
CA ALA A 98 -39.28 -4.91 4.19
C ALA A 98 -39.54 -5.87 3.03
N VAL A 99 -40.49 -6.80 3.19
CA VAL A 99 -40.87 -7.78 2.16
C VAL A 99 -41.41 -7.08 0.90
N GLU A 100 -42.34 -6.13 1.05
CA GLU A 100 -42.92 -5.39 -0.08
C GLU A 100 -41.84 -4.63 -0.88
N ASN A 101 -40.96 -3.91 -0.20
CA ASN A 101 -39.90 -3.15 -0.88
C ASN A 101 -38.82 -4.06 -1.47
N ALA A 102 -38.45 -5.14 -0.79
CA ALA A 102 -37.45 -6.07 -1.29
C ALA A 102 -37.92 -6.76 -2.58
N ILE A 103 -39.17 -7.24 -2.58
CA ILE A 103 -39.80 -7.81 -3.78
C ILE A 103 -39.88 -6.78 -4.91
N LYS A 104 -40.26 -5.53 -4.59
CA LYS A 104 -40.33 -4.44 -5.57
C LYS A 104 -38.96 -4.20 -6.21
N MET A 105 -37.92 -3.99 -5.39
CA MET A 105 -36.57 -3.71 -5.87
C MET A 105 -36.06 -4.83 -6.77
N MET A 106 -36.18 -6.10 -6.36
CA MET A 106 -35.76 -7.22 -7.21
C MET A 106 -36.51 -7.28 -8.54
N LYS A 107 -37.85 -7.15 -8.51
CA LYS A 107 -38.68 -7.26 -9.72
C LYS A 107 -38.41 -6.14 -10.71
N GLU A 108 -38.22 -4.92 -10.23
CA GLU A 108 -38.09 -3.75 -11.09
C GLU A 108 -36.65 -3.54 -11.58
N SER A 109 -35.63 -4.04 -10.88
CA SER A 109 -34.23 -3.76 -11.20
C SER A 109 -33.39 -4.95 -11.69
N GLY A 110 -33.82 -6.19 -11.42
CA GLY A 110 -33.03 -7.38 -11.74
C GLY A 110 -31.73 -7.51 -10.92
N VAL A 111 -31.74 -7.02 -9.66
CA VAL A 111 -30.64 -7.24 -8.71
C VAL A 111 -30.57 -8.71 -8.30
N ASP A 112 -29.37 -9.21 -7.98
CA ASP A 112 -29.18 -10.61 -7.60
C ASP A 112 -29.38 -10.84 -6.10
N ALA A 113 -29.01 -9.87 -5.26
CA ALA A 113 -29.23 -9.89 -3.82
C ALA A 113 -29.45 -8.48 -3.26
N LEU A 114 -30.19 -8.40 -2.16
CA LEU A 114 -30.40 -7.16 -1.41
C LEU A 114 -29.64 -7.19 -0.09
N LYS A 115 -29.36 -6.02 0.48
CA LYS A 115 -28.70 -5.86 1.78
C LYS A 115 -29.49 -4.88 2.65
N LEU A 116 -29.80 -5.25 3.89
CA LEU A 116 -30.33 -4.36 4.92
C LEU A 116 -29.30 -4.14 6.04
N GLN A 117 -29.59 -3.28 7.01
CA GLN A 117 -28.70 -2.99 8.14
C GLN A 117 -29.40 -3.28 9.46
N LEU A 118 -29.43 -4.57 9.85
CA LEU A 118 -30.04 -5.05 11.10
C LEU A 118 -29.18 -6.16 11.73
N GLY A 119 -28.97 -6.11 13.04
CA GLY A 119 -28.40 -7.23 13.79
C GLY A 119 -29.49 -8.14 14.36
N LYS A 120 -29.18 -8.75 15.50
CA LYS A 120 -30.07 -9.60 16.31
C LYS A 120 -31.40 -8.93 16.66
N GLU A 121 -31.43 -7.61 16.79
CA GLU A 121 -32.64 -6.83 17.07
C GLU A 121 -33.66 -6.86 15.92
N GLY A 122 -33.23 -7.19 14.71
CA GLY A 122 -34.06 -7.21 13.51
C GLY A 122 -34.15 -8.58 12.84
N SER A 123 -33.76 -9.67 13.52
CA SER A 123 -33.77 -11.03 12.96
C SER A 123 -35.14 -11.45 12.42
N ASN A 124 -36.24 -10.99 13.00
CA ASN A 124 -37.59 -11.25 12.49
C ASN A 124 -37.84 -10.61 11.11
N ILE A 125 -37.29 -9.42 10.86
CA ILE A 125 -37.38 -8.72 9.58
C ILE A 125 -36.51 -9.41 8.53
N ILE A 126 -35.27 -9.77 8.90
CA ILE A 126 -34.35 -10.53 8.03
C ILE A 126 -35.03 -11.83 7.60
N LYS A 127 -35.57 -12.57 8.57
CA LYS A 127 -36.27 -13.82 8.33
C LYS A 127 -37.49 -13.65 7.45
N ALA A 128 -38.31 -12.63 7.67
CA ALA A 128 -39.48 -12.39 6.83
C ALA A 128 -39.10 -12.15 5.36
N VAL A 129 -38.01 -11.42 5.10
CA VAL A 129 -37.52 -11.18 3.73
C VAL A 129 -36.93 -12.46 3.12
N ALA A 130 -36.14 -13.22 3.88
CA ALA A 130 -35.58 -14.50 3.45
C ALA A 130 -36.67 -15.53 3.14
N ASP A 131 -37.65 -15.70 4.03
CA ASP A 131 -38.79 -16.62 3.88
C ASP A 131 -39.69 -16.24 2.68
N ALA A 132 -39.69 -14.97 2.28
CA ALA A 132 -40.37 -14.50 1.07
C ALA A 132 -39.62 -14.84 -0.24
N GLY A 133 -38.48 -15.52 -0.16
CA GLY A 133 -37.67 -15.96 -1.29
C GLY A 133 -36.74 -14.88 -1.84
N VAL A 134 -36.49 -13.81 -1.10
CA VAL A 134 -35.53 -12.77 -1.48
C VAL A 134 -34.15 -13.12 -0.92
N PRO A 135 -33.11 -13.22 -1.77
CA PRO A 135 -31.73 -13.33 -1.29
C PRO A 135 -31.32 -12.07 -0.56
N ILE A 136 -31.26 -12.14 0.76
CA ILE A 136 -31.01 -11.01 1.64
C ILE A 136 -29.69 -11.16 2.39
N MET A 137 -28.94 -10.07 2.45
CA MET A 137 -27.76 -9.91 3.27
C MET A 137 -28.03 -8.90 4.38
N SER A 138 -27.23 -8.95 5.43
CA SER A 138 -27.25 -7.92 6.46
C SER A 138 -25.86 -7.34 6.72
N HIS A 139 -25.66 -6.73 7.87
CA HIS A 139 -24.54 -5.87 8.14
C HIS A 139 -24.22 -5.85 9.63
N VAL A 140 -22.95 -6.00 9.98
CA VAL A 140 -22.41 -5.81 11.34
C VAL A 140 -21.27 -4.78 11.35
N GLY A 141 -21.05 -4.16 12.50
CA GLY A 141 -20.09 -3.07 12.64
C GLY A 141 -20.75 -1.70 12.52
N LEU A 142 -20.13 -0.79 11.78
CA LEU A 142 -20.66 0.56 11.56
C LEU A 142 -21.92 0.47 10.70
N LEU A 143 -23.09 0.85 11.24
CA LEU A 143 -24.34 0.87 10.48
C LEU A 143 -24.67 2.32 10.07
N PRO A 144 -24.46 2.73 8.79
CA PRO A 144 -24.81 4.07 8.31
C PRO A 144 -26.24 4.52 8.62
N HIS A 145 -27.20 3.60 8.67
CA HIS A 145 -28.59 3.91 9.01
C HIS A 145 -28.79 4.34 10.47
N LYS A 146 -27.79 4.08 11.32
CA LYS A 146 -27.71 4.52 12.71
C LYS A 146 -26.74 5.70 12.88
N VAL A 147 -26.31 6.37 11.80
CA VAL A 147 -25.29 7.45 11.85
C VAL A 147 -25.57 8.52 12.90
N HIS A 148 -26.83 8.92 13.09
CA HIS A 148 -27.19 9.91 14.11
C HIS A 148 -27.11 9.34 15.55
N LEU A 149 -27.43 8.06 15.75
CA LEU A 149 -27.29 7.39 17.05
C LEU A 149 -25.81 7.17 17.41
N LEU A 150 -24.98 6.89 16.41
CA LEU A 150 -23.54 6.69 16.56
C LEU A 150 -22.75 8.02 16.65
N GLY A 151 -23.40 9.14 16.33
CA GLY A 151 -22.76 10.46 16.30
C GLY A 151 -21.71 10.57 15.18
N GLY A 152 -21.99 9.98 14.02
CA GLY A 152 -21.12 9.96 12.84
C GLY A 152 -20.63 8.57 12.44
N PHE A 153 -19.78 8.52 11.42
CA PHE A 153 -19.11 7.32 10.95
C PHE A 153 -17.92 7.00 11.85
N LYS A 154 -18.14 6.14 12.86
CA LYS A 154 -17.12 5.78 13.86
C LYS A 154 -16.85 4.29 13.82
N MET A 155 -15.58 3.94 14.01
CA MET A 155 -15.14 2.55 14.15
C MET A 155 -15.84 1.86 15.34
N GLN A 156 -16.27 0.61 15.14
CA GLN A 156 -16.95 -0.22 16.14
C GLN A 156 -16.02 -1.32 16.70
N GLY A 157 -16.44 -2.02 17.75
CA GLY A 157 -15.69 -3.17 18.29
C GLY A 157 -14.40 -2.83 19.04
N ARG A 158 -14.31 -1.63 19.64
CA ARG A 158 -13.11 -1.17 20.38
C ARG A 158 -12.93 -1.78 21.77
N THR A 159 -13.94 -2.49 22.29
CA THR A 159 -13.86 -3.22 23.56
C THR A 159 -14.24 -4.68 23.33
N ALA A 160 -13.83 -5.56 24.23
CA ALA A 160 -14.13 -6.99 24.14
C ALA A 160 -15.65 -7.25 24.11
N GLU A 161 -16.41 -6.53 24.94
CA GLU A 161 -17.86 -6.66 25.01
C GLU A 161 -18.52 -6.26 23.69
N ALA A 162 -18.10 -5.13 23.10
CA ALA A 162 -18.60 -4.65 21.82
C ALA A 162 -18.22 -5.61 20.67
N ALA A 163 -17.03 -6.20 20.72
CA ALA A 163 -16.61 -7.20 19.74
C ALA A 163 -17.45 -8.49 19.82
N ILE A 164 -17.75 -8.96 21.03
CA ILE A 164 -18.62 -10.14 21.24
C ILE A 164 -20.03 -9.85 20.71
N GLU A 165 -20.59 -8.68 20.99
CA GLU A 165 -21.91 -8.29 20.49
C GLU A 165 -21.96 -8.28 18.95
N ILE A 166 -20.89 -7.83 18.28
CA ILE A 166 -20.78 -7.86 16.82
C ILE A 166 -20.81 -9.30 16.29
N VAL A 167 -20.10 -10.23 16.94
CA VAL A 167 -20.10 -11.66 16.56
C VAL A 167 -21.47 -12.30 16.79
N GLU A 168 -22.12 -12.03 17.92
CA GLU A 168 -23.48 -12.52 18.19
C GLU A 168 -24.49 -12.02 17.15
N ASN A 169 -24.35 -10.76 16.71
CA ASN A 169 -25.19 -10.20 15.65
C ASN A 169 -24.97 -10.95 14.32
N ALA A 170 -23.72 -11.28 13.98
CA ALA A 170 -23.42 -12.03 12.76
C ALA A 170 -24.08 -13.42 12.75
N GLN A 171 -24.00 -14.14 13.87
CA GLN A 171 -24.66 -15.44 14.03
C GLN A 171 -26.18 -15.31 13.95
N ALA A 172 -26.76 -14.29 14.60
CA ALA A 172 -28.21 -14.05 14.55
C ALA A 172 -28.72 -13.65 13.15
N ILE A 173 -27.86 -13.05 12.32
CA ILE A 173 -28.14 -12.75 10.91
C ILE A 173 -28.18 -14.04 10.09
N GLU A 174 -27.21 -14.94 10.29
CA GLU A 174 -27.17 -16.25 9.65
C GLU A 174 -28.38 -17.11 10.05
N ASP A 175 -28.69 -17.19 11.34
CA ASP A 175 -29.84 -17.94 11.87
C ASP A 175 -31.18 -17.42 11.31
N ALA A 176 -31.24 -16.13 10.97
CA ALA A 176 -32.41 -15.52 10.35
C ALA A 176 -32.55 -15.85 8.84
N GLY A 177 -31.60 -16.57 8.25
CA GLY A 177 -31.65 -17.02 6.85
C GLY A 177 -31.03 -16.04 5.86
N ALA A 178 -30.18 -15.11 6.31
CA ALA A 178 -29.40 -14.29 5.40
C ALA A 178 -28.41 -15.14 4.60
N ILE A 179 -28.13 -14.75 3.36
CA ILE A 179 -27.15 -15.45 2.49
C ILE A 179 -25.73 -14.88 2.62
N GLY A 180 -25.59 -13.76 3.34
CA GLY A 180 -24.31 -13.13 3.58
C GLY A 180 -24.43 -11.89 4.46
N LEU A 181 -23.30 -11.31 4.82
CA LEU A 181 -23.24 -10.07 5.60
C LEU A 181 -22.01 -9.21 5.29
N GLU A 182 -22.16 -7.92 5.51
CA GLU A 182 -21.08 -6.94 5.45
C GLU A 182 -20.41 -6.77 6.83
N ILE A 183 -19.10 -6.59 6.82
CA ILE A 183 -18.25 -6.31 7.98
C ILE A 183 -17.64 -4.91 7.80
N GLU A 184 -18.21 -3.89 8.46
CA GLU A 184 -17.82 -2.48 8.24
C GLU A 184 -17.14 -1.82 9.45
N ALA A 185 -16.01 -1.15 9.19
CA ALA A 185 -15.29 -0.25 10.11
C ALA A 185 -15.08 -0.79 11.55
N MET A 186 -14.26 -1.83 11.68
CA MET A 186 -13.85 -2.41 12.97
C MET A 186 -12.39 -2.92 12.89
N PRO A 187 -11.72 -3.21 14.02
CA PRO A 187 -10.40 -3.83 14.00
C PRO A 187 -10.40 -5.17 13.23
N TYR A 188 -9.28 -5.47 12.56
CA TYR A 188 -9.15 -6.67 11.73
C TYR A 188 -9.46 -7.97 12.50
N GLU A 189 -9.00 -8.08 13.74
CA GLU A 189 -9.21 -9.25 14.59
C GLU A 189 -10.69 -9.49 14.87
N VAL A 190 -11.47 -8.42 15.06
CA VAL A 190 -12.93 -8.50 15.25
C VAL A 190 -13.59 -8.91 13.95
N GLY A 191 -13.19 -8.32 12.82
CA GLY A 191 -13.71 -8.68 11.50
C GLY A 191 -13.41 -10.15 11.15
N LYS A 192 -12.22 -10.65 11.50
CA LYS A 192 -11.87 -12.06 11.34
C LYS A 192 -12.73 -12.97 12.22
N ALA A 193 -12.94 -12.60 13.49
CA ALA A 193 -13.79 -13.36 14.39
C ALA A 193 -15.23 -13.45 13.88
N VAL A 194 -15.76 -12.38 13.28
CA VAL A 194 -17.07 -12.39 12.60
C VAL A 194 -17.09 -13.37 11.44
N ASP A 195 -16.10 -13.31 10.56
CA ASP A 195 -16.05 -14.17 9.37
C ASP A 195 -15.96 -15.66 9.73
N ASP A 196 -15.12 -15.99 10.72
CA ASP A 196 -14.94 -17.34 11.23
C ASP A 196 -16.20 -17.87 11.95
N ALA A 197 -17.04 -16.99 12.49
CA ALA A 197 -18.23 -17.36 13.27
C ALA A 197 -19.46 -17.75 12.42
N VAL A 198 -19.44 -17.46 11.12
CA VAL A 198 -20.57 -17.71 10.21
C VAL A 198 -20.17 -18.48 8.97
N SER A 199 -21.05 -19.31 8.42
CA SER A 199 -20.80 -20.06 7.19
C SER A 199 -21.24 -19.31 5.91
N ILE A 200 -22.12 -18.32 6.06
CA ILE A 200 -22.60 -17.46 4.97
C ILE A 200 -21.54 -16.49 4.45
N PHE A 201 -21.71 -16.02 3.21
CA PHE A 201 -20.75 -15.14 2.53
C PHE A 201 -20.51 -13.84 3.31
N THR A 202 -19.26 -13.40 3.36
CA THR A 202 -18.88 -12.16 4.05
C THR A 202 -18.08 -11.27 3.12
N PHE A 203 -18.29 -9.96 3.22
CA PHE A 203 -17.43 -8.98 2.59
C PHE A 203 -17.10 -7.84 3.55
N SER A 204 -15.88 -7.32 3.49
CA SER A 204 -15.41 -6.27 4.38
C SER A 204 -15.22 -4.94 3.66
N ILE A 205 -15.67 -3.88 4.34
CA ILE A 205 -15.44 -2.49 3.98
C ILE A 205 -14.81 -1.80 5.19
N GLY A 206 -13.49 -1.57 5.16
CA GLY A 206 -12.81 -0.87 6.25
C GLY A 206 -12.58 -1.69 7.53
N ALA A 207 -12.53 -3.03 7.44
CA ALA A 207 -12.04 -3.92 8.51
C ALA A 207 -10.84 -4.78 8.06
N GLY A 208 -9.94 -4.19 7.27
CA GLY A 208 -8.78 -4.87 6.70
C GLY A 208 -9.16 -5.94 5.67
N SER A 209 -8.39 -7.03 5.61
CA SER A 209 -8.65 -8.19 4.75
C SER A 209 -9.61 -9.22 5.35
N ALA A 210 -10.43 -8.81 6.33
CA ALA A 210 -11.46 -9.66 6.92
C ALA A 210 -12.52 -10.05 5.87
N GLY A 211 -13.14 -11.23 6.01
CA GLY A 211 -14.22 -11.69 5.13
C GLY A 211 -13.78 -12.34 3.82
N THR A 212 -14.70 -12.99 3.10
CA THR A 212 -14.41 -13.70 1.83
C THR A 212 -14.14 -12.75 0.66
N CYS A 213 -14.48 -11.47 0.82
CA CYS A 213 -14.30 -10.43 -0.18
C CYS A 213 -13.85 -9.12 0.50
N GLY A 214 -12.88 -8.42 -0.09
CA GLY A 214 -12.42 -7.11 0.38
C GLY A 214 -12.53 -6.05 -0.70
N MET A 215 -12.64 -4.78 -0.30
CA MET A 215 -12.30 -3.67 -1.20
C MET A 215 -10.82 -3.75 -1.57
N LEU A 216 -10.45 -3.28 -2.76
CA LEU A 216 -9.04 -3.12 -3.15
C LEU A 216 -8.32 -2.28 -2.08
N VAL A 217 -7.53 -2.94 -1.24
CA VAL A 217 -6.77 -2.30 -0.18
C VAL A 217 -5.49 -1.76 -0.80
N ASP A 218 -5.15 -0.53 -0.42
CA ASP A 218 -3.86 0.06 -0.70
C ASP A 218 -2.75 -0.82 -0.10
N ASN A 219 -1.73 -1.19 -0.86
CA ASN A 219 -0.59 -1.97 -0.36
C ASN A 219 0.60 -1.06 0.00
N TYR A 220 0.33 0.23 0.18
CA TYR A 220 1.34 1.23 0.50
C TYR A 220 0.91 1.97 1.78
N PRO A 221 1.64 1.81 2.91
CA PRO A 221 1.40 2.66 4.07
C PRO A 221 1.77 4.10 3.71
N ARG A 222 0.77 4.99 3.76
CA ARG A 222 0.92 6.40 3.37
C ARG A 222 1.40 7.30 4.50
N ASN A 223 1.07 6.95 5.75
CA ASN A 223 1.48 7.67 6.96
C ASN A 223 2.90 7.30 7.39
N MET A 224 3.87 7.49 6.49
CA MET A 224 5.30 7.38 6.77
C MET A 224 6.11 8.12 5.70
N TRP A 225 7.39 8.38 6.01
CA TRP A 225 8.32 8.98 5.05
C TRP A 225 8.83 7.98 4.03
N TRP A 226 8.73 8.35 2.75
CA TRP A 226 9.30 7.63 1.60
C TRP A 226 10.35 8.50 0.91
N VAL A 227 11.29 7.89 0.19
CA VAL A 227 12.25 8.65 -0.63
C VAL A 227 11.62 8.94 -2.00
N ALA A 228 11.45 10.21 -2.32
CA ALA A 228 10.90 10.63 -3.61
C ALA A 228 11.98 10.69 -4.69
N ALA A 229 13.16 11.22 -4.35
CA ALA A 229 14.23 11.49 -5.30
C ALA A 229 15.57 11.70 -4.58
N TYR A 230 16.66 11.72 -5.36
CA TYR A 230 17.89 12.35 -4.88
C TYR A 230 17.70 13.86 -4.75
N SER A 231 18.41 14.46 -3.80
CA SER A 231 18.37 15.91 -3.58
C SER A 231 18.82 16.71 -4.81
N ASP A 232 19.83 16.22 -5.53
CA ASP A 232 20.40 16.85 -6.72
C ASP A 232 19.57 16.65 -7.99
N GLU A 233 18.68 15.65 -8.00
CA GLU A 233 17.73 15.41 -9.08
C GLU A 233 16.63 16.48 -9.10
N VAL A 234 16.24 16.99 -7.92
CA VAL A 234 15.19 17.99 -7.79
C VAL A 234 15.80 19.37 -7.97
N THR A 235 15.42 20.04 -9.05
CA THR A 235 15.90 21.40 -9.39
C THR A 235 14.70 22.33 -9.61
N ASN A 236 14.94 23.58 -10.03
CA ASN A 236 13.87 24.48 -10.45
C ASN A 236 13.19 24.06 -11.77
N LYS A 237 13.75 23.09 -12.49
CA LYS A 237 13.07 22.39 -13.57
C LYS A 237 12.26 21.25 -12.96
N PRO A 238 10.91 21.31 -13.03
CA PRO A 238 10.07 20.28 -12.44
C PRO A 238 10.31 18.90 -13.07
N ILE A 239 10.15 17.85 -12.27
CA ILE A 239 10.19 16.45 -12.72
C ILE A 239 8.91 15.73 -12.28
N SER A 240 8.47 14.75 -13.08
CA SER A 240 7.37 13.87 -12.72
C SER A 240 7.90 12.54 -12.18
N ARG A 241 7.30 12.05 -11.09
CA ARG A 241 7.53 10.69 -10.60
C ARG A 241 6.24 10.07 -10.08
N TRP A 242 6.02 8.80 -10.39
CA TRP A 242 4.93 8.04 -9.80
C TRP A 242 5.37 7.49 -8.45
N LEU A 243 4.65 7.84 -7.39
CA LEU A 243 4.93 7.43 -6.02
C LEU A 243 3.63 6.93 -5.41
N LEU A 244 3.60 5.70 -4.90
CA LEU A 244 2.44 5.09 -4.26
C LEU A 244 1.16 5.22 -5.12
N GLU A 245 1.29 4.88 -6.41
CA GLU A 245 0.25 4.98 -7.46
C GLU A 245 -0.28 6.39 -7.73
N THR A 246 0.52 7.41 -7.38
CA THR A 246 0.16 8.82 -7.52
C THR A 246 1.21 9.53 -8.36
N PRO A 247 0.86 10.23 -9.45
CA PRO A 247 1.80 11.07 -10.17
C PRO A 247 2.09 12.35 -9.36
N VAL A 248 3.36 12.56 -9.04
CA VAL A 248 3.86 13.68 -8.22
C VAL A 248 4.81 14.53 -9.05
N VAL A 249 4.63 15.85 -8.99
CA VAL A 249 5.60 16.81 -9.51
C VAL A 249 6.53 17.23 -8.39
N LEU A 250 7.83 17.03 -8.58
CA LEU A 250 8.89 17.44 -7.65
C LEU A 250 9.65 18.62 -8.28
N TYR A 251 9.89 19.66 -7.49
CA TYR A 251 10.62 20.85 -7.95
C TYR A 251 11.22 21.60 -6.77
N ARG A 252 12.16 22.51 -7.05
CA ARG A 252 12.63 23.52 -6.11
C ARG A 252 12.09 24.89 -6.50
N LEU A 253 11.73 25.67 -5.48
CA LEU A 253 11.52 27.10 -5.62
C LEU A 253 12.82 27.81 -6.04
N GLU A 254 12.72 29.06 -6.43
CA GLU A 254 13.91 29.88 -6.76
C GLU A 254 14.87 30.06 -5.57
N ASP A 255 14.37 29.96 -4.34
CA ASP A 255 15.19 29.99 -3.12
C ASP A 255 15.82 28.64 -2.74
N GLY A 256 15.58 27.59 -3.54
CA GLY A 256 16.08 26.23 -3.33
C GLY A 256 15.18 25.33 -2.48
N THR A 257 14.09 25.83 -1.91
CA THR A 257 13.16 25.03 -1.09
C THR A 257 12.51 23.93 -1.94
N PRO A 258 12.60 22.64 -1.56
CA PRO A 258 11.93 21.56 -2.28
C PRO A 258 10.41 21.61 -2.07
N ALA A 259 9.66 21.21 -3.08
CA ALA A 259 8.20 21.15 -3.08
C ALA A 259 7.70 19.93 -3.86
N ALA A 260 6.54 19.40 -3.45
CA ALA A 260 5.88 18.29 -4.12
C ALA A 260 4.37 18.52 -4.20
N LEU A 261 3.81 18.42 -5.40
CA LEU A 261 2.36 18.54 -5.64
C LEU A 261 1.87 17.38 -6.51
N TYR A 262 0.56 17.18 -6.58
CA TYR A 262 -0.05 16.26 -7.54
C TYR A 262 0.20 16.74 -8.98
N ASP A 263 0.72 15.87 -9.84
CA ASP A 263 1.16 16.24 -11.19
C ASP A 263 0.02 16.33 -12.23
N ARG A 264 -1.08 16.99 -11.85
CA ARG A 264 -2.24 17.14 -12.73
C ARG A 264 -2.99 18.43 -12.43
N CYS A 265 -2.99 19.33 -13.41
CA CYS A 265 -3.74 20.57 -13.30
C CYS A 265 -5.26 20.30 -13.18
N PRO A 266 -5.98 20.92 -12.23
CA PRO A 266 -7.40 20.67 -11.98
C PRO A 266 -8.31 21.21 -13.10
N HIS A 267 -7.78 22.09 -13.98
CA HIS A 267 -8.55 22.62 -15.11
C HIS A 267 -8.76 21.57 -16.21
N ARG A 268 -7.68 21.06 -16.82
CA ARG A 268 -7.72 20.10 -17.94
C ARG A 268 -6.57 19.11 -17.93
N TRP A 269 -6.08 18.79 -16.74
CA TRP A 269 -5.18 17.65 -16.50
C TRP A 269 -3.82 17.72 -17.19
N ALA A 270 -3.38 18.93 -17.56
CA ALA A 270 -2.01 19.12 -18.00
C ALA A 270 -1.03 18.71 -16.88
N PRO A 271 0.06 17.99 -17.21
CA PRO A 271 1.12 17.70 -16.25
C PRO A 271 1.79 19.01 -15.85
N LEU A 272 1.87 19.27 -14.55
CA LEU A 272 2.54 20.45 -14.01
C LEU A 272 4.07 20.31 -14.10
N SER A 273 4.57 19.08 -14.17
CA SER A 273 5.97 18.74 -14.41
C SER A 273 6.49 19.24 -15.76
N GLU A 274 5.62 19.43 -16.75
CA GLU A 274 5.95 20.08 -18.03
C GLU A 274 5.85 21.62 -17.97
N GLY A 275 5.55 22.16 -16.80
CA GLY A 275 5.49 23.58 -16.51
C GLY A 275 6.85 24.18 -16.15
N HIS A 276 6.82 25.30 -15.43
CA HIS A 276 8.02 25.94 -14.90
C HIS A 276 7.74 26.61 -13.55
N VAL A 277 8.80 26.81 -12.78
CA VAL A 277 8.76 27.53 -11.50
C VAL A 277 8.95 29.02 -11.75
N CYS A 278 8.20 29.85 -11.03
CA CYS A 278 8.35 31.30 -11.01
C CYS A 278 8.15 31.81 -9.58
N GLY A 279 9.21 32.34 -8.98
CA GLY A 279 9.25 32.68 -7.55
C GLY A 279 8.94 31.46 -6.66
N SER A 280 7.85 31.55 -5.91
CA SER A 280 7.37 30.51 -4.98
C SER A 280 6.24 29.63 -5.56
N LYS A 281 6.08 29.61 -6.88
CA LYS A 281 4.93 28.99 -7.55
C LYS A 281 5.34 28.12 -8.72
N ILE A 282 4.50 27.13 -9.03
CA ILE A 282 4.57 26.38 -10.28
C ILE A 282 3.49 26.88 -11.25
N ILE A 283 3.88 27.10 -12.51
CA ILE A 283 3.02 27.58 -13.57
C ILE A 283 2.69 26.44 -14.52
N CYS A 284 1.39 26.14 -14.62
CA CYS A 284 0.87 25.13 -15.53
C CYS A 284 1.19 25.47 -17.00
N PRO A 285 1.72 24.53 -17.79
CA PRO A 285 2.17 24.79 -19.15
C PRO A 285 1.02 25.06 -20.13
N TYR A 286 -0.21 24.66 -19.79
CA TYR A 286 -1.32 24.71 -20.74
C TYR A 286 -1.97 26.10 -20.80
N HIS A 287 -2.42 26.61 -19.65
CA HIS A 287 -3.17 27.88 -19.60
C HIS A 287 -2.61 28.87 -18.56
N GLY A 288 -1.41 28.60 -18.04
CA GLY A 288 -0.70 29.52 -17.14
C GLY A 288 -1.31 29.67 -15.75
N MET A 289 -2.12 28.70 -15.28
CA MET A 289 -2.56 28.69 -13.88
C MET A 289 -1.36 28.54 -12.95
N GLU A 290 -1.29 29.38 -11.91
CA GLU A 290 -0.20 29.40 -10.94
C GLU A 290 -0.66 28.75 -9.62
N PHE A 291 0.14 27.82 -9.09
CA PHE A 291 -0.13 27.14 -7.83
C PHE A 291 0.99 27.40 -6.82
N ASP A 292 0.61 27.64 -5.56
CA ASP A 292 1.57 27.71 -4.44
C ASP A 292 1.96 26.31 -3.92
N MET A 293 2.88 26.25 -2.96
CA MET A 293 3.35 25.00 -2.34
C MET A 293 2.26 24.24 -1.57
N SER A 294 1.18 24.91 -1.17
CA SER A 294 0.01 24.28 -0.55
C SER A 294 -0.99 23.78 -1.61
N GLY A 295 -0.66 23.92 -2.89
CA GLY A 295 -1.46 23.50 -4.01
C GLY A 295 -2.67 24.41 -4.29
N ASN A 296 -2.73 25.60 -3.71
CA ASN A 296 -3.82 26.53 -4.00
C ASN A 296 -3.55 27.25 -5.32
N CYS A 297 -4.57 27.34 -6.18
CA CYS A 297 -4.51 28.22 -7.35
C CYS A 297 -4.48 29.67 -6.89
N THR A 298 -3.34 30.34 -7.10
CA THR A 298 -3.15 31.75 -6.74
C THR A 298 -3.48 32.69 -7.90
N LYS A 299 -3.50 32.19 -9.14
CA LYS A 299 -3.81 32.98 -10.33
C LYS A 299 -4.24 32.09 -11.50
N ALA A 300 -5.20 32.56 -12.28
CA ALA A 300 -5.55 32.02 -13.58
C ALA A 300 -5.63 33.20 -14.57
N PRO A 301 -4.82 33.24 -15.64
CA PRO A 301 -4.69 34.41 -16.50
C PRO A 301 -6.01 34.91 -17.12
N THR A 302 -6.99 34.03 -17.29
CA THR A 302 -8.26 34.32 -17.99
C THR A 302 -9.35 34.91 -17.09
N GLN A 303 -9.13 35.01 -15.77
CA GLN A 303 -10.16 35.47 -14.83
C GLN A 303 -9.58 36.07 -13.54
N THR A 304 -10.39 36.88 -12.85
CA THR A 304 -10.00 37.51 -11.57
C THR A 304 -10.41 36.68 -10.34
N MET A 305 -11.54 35.97 -10.42
CA MET A 305 -12.05 35.12 -9.33
C MET A 305 -11.46 33.72 -9.42
N MET A 306 -10.67 33.29 -8.43
CA MET A 306 -10.14 31.93 -8.40
C MET A 306 -11.18 30.93 -7.88
N PRO A 307 -11.44 29.80 -8.56
CA PRO A 307 -12.33 28.78 -8.05
C PRO A 307 -11.74 28.20 -6.75
N LYS A 308 -12.52 28.15 -5.66
CA LYS A 308 -12.08 27.48 -4.42
C LYS A 308 -11.77 25.99 -4.63
N THR A 309 -12.34 25.40 -5.66
CA THR A 309 -12.11 24.01 -6.07
C THR A 309 -10.83 23.82 -6.89
N ALA A 310 -10.15 24.88 -7.33
CA ALA A 310 -8.89 24.81 -8.05
C ALA A 310 -7.74 24.60 -7.06
N GLN A 311 -7.74 23.45 -6.41
CA GLN A 311 -6.70 23.01 -5.49
C GLN A 311 -6.11 21.70 -6.00
N ILE A 312 -4.80 21.55 -5.83
CA ILE A 312 -4.07 20.31 -6.09
C ILE A 312 -3.55 19.77 -4.76
N PRO A 313 -3.58 18.44 -4.53
CA PRO A 313 -2.94 17.87 -3.37
C PRO A 313 -1.47 18.31 -3.28
N ALA A 314 -1.06 18.72 -2.09
CA ALA A 314 0.31 19.04 -1.75
C ALA A 314 0.84 17.98 -0.78
N TYR A 315 2.10 17.62 -0.94
CA TYR A 315 2.73 16.57 -0.13
C TYR A 315 3.85 17.19 0.70
N PRO A 316 3.86 17.01 2.04
CA PRO A 316 4.99 17.42 2.85
C PRO A 316 6.29 16.77 2.37
N VAL A 317 7.34 17.59 2.27
CA VAL A 317 8.69 17.13 1.89
C VAL A 317 9.73 17.54 2.93
N ARG A 318 10.79 16.75 3.02
CA ARG A 318 11.98 17.01 3.84
C ARG A 318 13.22 16.67 3.03
N GLU A 319 14.26 17.47 3.16
CA GLU A 319 15.57 17.14 2.60
C GLU A 319 16.47 16.63 3.71
N ALA A 320 17.01 15.42 3.56
CA ALA A 320 17.89 14.80 4.55
C ALA A 320 18.87 13.84 3.85
N GLY A 321 20.16 13.96 4.21
CA GLY A 321 21.24 13.23 3.54
C GLY A 321 21.29 13.54 2.06
N ALA A 322 21.37 12.50 1.22
CA ALA A 322 21.38 12.64 -0.23
C ALA A 322 19.98 12.73 -0.87
N PHE A 323 18.89 12.81 -0.08
CA PHE A 323 17.54 12.52 -0.55
C PHE A 323 16.51 13.61 -0.25
N VAL A 324 15.50 13.69 -1.12
CA VAL A 324 14.20 14.32 -0.83
C VAL A 324 13.22 13.25 -0.37
N TRP A 325 12.74 13.39 0.85
CA TRP A 325 11.72 12.57 1.47
C TRP A 325 10.35 13.19 1.29
N ILE A 326 9.32 12.35 1.15
CA ILE A 326 7.93 12.74 0.93
C ILE A 326 7.00 11.97 1.89
N TRP A 327 6.00 12.67 2.40
CA TRP A 327 4.89 12.08 3.15
C TRP A 327 3.63 12.15 2.28
N MET A 328 3.00 11.00 2.02
CA MET A 328 1.84 10.91 1.10
C MET A 328 0.54 10.53 1.79
N GLY A 329 0.56 10.51 3.12
CA GLY A 329 -0.59 10.26 3.99
C GLY A 329 -1.18 11.54 4.56
N ASP A 330 -1.80 11.42 5.73
CA ASP A 330 -2.34 12.55 6.48
C ASP A 330 -1.20 13.43 7.02
N PRO A 331 -1.06 14.70 6.60
CA PRO A 331 -0.01 15.59 7.10
C PRO A 331 -0.07 15.83 8.61
N ASP A 332 -1.25 15.73 9.22
CA ASP A 332 -1.43 15.91 10.68
C ASP A 332 -0.96 14.68 11.47
N ALA A 333 -0.71 13.55 10.78
CA ALA A 333 -0.19 12.32 11.38
C ALA A 333 1.35 12.23 11.36
N ILE A 334 2.06 13.28 10.93
CA ILE A 334 3.52 13.32 10.99
C ILE A 334 3.96 13.47 12.45
N ASP A 335 4.49 12.38 13.01
CA ASP A 335 4.98 12.29 14.39
C ASP A 335 6.49 12.07 14.49
N GLN A 336 7.15 11.80 13.37
CA GLN A 336 8.59 11.56 13.28
C GLN A 336 9.22 12.25 12.06
N GLU A 337 10.51 12.55 12.15
CA GLU A 337 11.33 12.97 11.01
C GLU A 337 11.77 11.76 10.16
N PRO A 338 12.25 11.98 8.92
CA PRO A 338 12.84 10.92 8.12
C PRO A 338 13.98 10.19 8.86
N PRO A 339 14.23 8.90 8.55
CA PRO A 339 15.34 8.14 9.14
C PRO A 339 16.69 8.86 9.01
N ASP A 340 17.53 8.75 10.05
CA ASP A 340 18.84 9.39 10.06
C ASP A 340 19.76 8.83 8.98
N VAL A 341 20.13 9.71 8.05
CA VAL A 341 21.02 9.45 6.92
C VAL A 341 22.19 10.45 6.88
N GLY A 342 22.51 11.10 8.00
CA GLY A 342 23.51 12.17 8.07
C GLY A 342 24.91 11.77 7.61
N TYR A 343 25.27 10.49 7.80
CA TYR A 343 26.56 9.93 7.36
C TYR A 343 26.81 10.10 5.84
N GLN A 344 25.76 10.21 5.03
CA GLN A 344 25.87 10.38 3.56
C GLN A 344 26.48 11.73 3.17
N THR A 345 26.45 12.70 4.08
CA THR A 345 26.99 14.05 3.90
C THR A 345 28.12 14.37 4.90
N ASP A 346 28.47 13.42 5.76
CA ASP A 346 29.58 13.57 6.71
C ASP A 346 30.91 13.45 5.96
N LYS A 347 31.78 14.44 6.14
CA LYS A 347 33.14 14.47 5.59
C LYS A 347 34.02 13.29 6.03
N ASN A 348 33.66 12.59 7.10
CA ASN A 348 34.39 11.43 7.58
C ASN A 348 34.05 10.14 6.81
N TRP A 349 33.03 10.20 5.95
CA TRP A 349 32.54 9.10 5.15
C TRP A 349 32.72 9.40 3.67
N SER A 350 33.04 8.36 2.90
CA SER A 350 32.82 8.36 1.46
C SER A 350 31.49 7.70 1.16
N PHE A 351 30.70 8.28 0.25
CA PHE A 351 29.37 7.79 -0.09
C PHE A 351 29.22 7.62 -1.61
N ILE A 352 28.94 6.40 -2.03
CA ILE A 352 28.69 6.03 -3.42
C ILE A 352 27.24 5.58 -3.52
N THR A 353 26.52 6.07 -4.52
CA THR A 353 25.09 5.80 -4.64
C THR A 353 24.67 5.53 -6.08
N GLY A 354 23.51 4.89 -6.23
CA GLY A 354 22.86 4.69 -7.51
C GLY A 354 21.39 4.34 -7.38
N TYR A 355 20.72 4.39 -8.52
CA TYR A 355 19.28 4.21 -8.64
C TYR A 355 18.96 3.22 -9.77
N MET A 356 17.89 2.46 -9.57
CA MET A 356 17.27 1.65 -10.61
C MET A 356 15.77 1.53 -10.39
N GLU A 357 15.02 1.40 -11.49
CA GLU A 357 13.65 0.91 -11.43
C GLU A 357 13.64 -0.61 -11.52
N VAL A 358 12.85 -1.24 -10.66
CA VAL A 358 12.66 -2.69 -10.63
C VAL A 358 11.20 -2.98 -10.95
N ALA A 359 10.94 -3.79 -11.98
CA ALA A 359 9.59 -4.25 -12.33
C ALA A 359 9.16 -5.41 -11.41
N ALA A 360 9.14 -5.14 -10.11
CA ALA A 360 8.67 -6.04 -9.06
C ALA A 360 8.02 -5.23 -7.93
N ASN A 361 7.13 -5.88 -7.18
CA ASN A 361 6.60 -5.35 -5.94
C ASN A 361 7.74 -5.09 -4.93
N TRP A 362 7.67 -3.95 -4.24
CA TRP A 362 8.69 -3.48 -3.31
C TRP A 362 8.94 -4.44 -2.13
N ILE A 363 7.94 -5.24 -1.75
CA ILE A 363 8.06 -6.26 -0.69
C ILE A 363 9.08 -7.34 -1.09
N LEU A 364 9.08 -7.77 -2.36
CA LEU A 364 10.05 -8.75 -2.86
C LEU A 364 11.49 -8.22 -2.72
N ILE A 365 11.70 -6.93 -3.00
CA ILE A 365 13.01 -6.28 -2.81
C ILE A 365 13.37 -6.24 -1.32
N ARG A 366 12.42 -5.90 -0.45
CA ARG A 366 12.66 -5.84 0.99
C ARG A 366 13.03 -7.19 1.58
N GLU A 367 12.33 -8.25 1.19
CA GLU A 367 12.65 -9.61 1.64
C GLU A 367 14.01 -10.06 1.13
N ASN A 368 14.31 -9.82 -0.16
CA ASN A 368 15.63 -10.12 -0.72
C ASN A 368 16.75 -9.37 0.02
N VAL A 369 16.61 -8.06 0.25
CA VAL A 369 17.63 -7.27 0.97
C VAL A 369 17.81 -7.71 2.43
N MET A 370 16.74 -8.17 3.08
CA MET A 370 16.80 -8.60 4.48
C MET A 370 17.21 -10.07 4.66
N ASP A 371 17.23 -10.86 3.58
CA ASP A 371 17.86 -12.18 3.55
C ASP A 371 19.34 -12.03 3.20
N LEU A 372 20.23 -12.43 4.11
CA LEU A 372 21.66 -12.39 3.83
C LEU A 372 22.16 -13.62 3.06
N THR A 373 21.39 -14.71 3.03
CA THR A 373 21.88 -16.00 2.55
C THR A 373 21.92 -16.10 1.04
N HIS A 374 21.07 -15.38 0.31
CA HIS A 374 21.14 -15.33 -1.15
C HIS A 374 22.50 -14.80 -1.66
N ILE A 375 23.25 -14.03 -0.85
CA ILE A 375 24.56 -13.48 -1.21
C ILE A 375 25.52 -14.59 -1.68
N ALA A 376 25.58 -15.71 -0.96
CA ALA A 376 26.49 -16.82 -1.28
C ALA A 376 26.14 -17.53 -2.59
N PHE A 377 24.89 -17.41 -3.07
CA PHE A 377 24.37 -18.15 -4.21
C PHE A 377 24.18 -17.26 -5.43
N LEU A 378 23.41 -16.17 -5.29
CA LEU A 378 23.09 -15.24 -6.35
C LEU A 378 24.30 -14.39 -6.73
N HIS A 379 25.06 -13.91 -5.74
CA HIS A 379 26.20 -13.01 -5.94
C HIS A 379 27.57 -13.71 -5.93
N LYS A 380 27.57 -15.04 -6.16
CA LYS A 380 28.80 -15.85 -6.14
C LYS A 380 29.90 -15.30 -7.04
N ASN A 381 29.54 -14.74 -8.20
CA ASN A 381 30.50 -14.22 -9.16
C ASN A 381 30.89 -12.75 -8.92
N THR A 382 30.01 -11.98 -8.28
CA THR A 382 30.13 -10.54 -8.08
C THR A 382 30.78 -10.21 -6.74
N PHE A 383 30.22 -10.68 -5.63
CA PHE A 383 30.80 -10.48 -4.30
C PHE A 383 31.87 -11.51 -3.92
N LYS A 384 31.82 -12.72 -4.50
CA LYS A 384 32.78 -13.80 -4.25
C LYS A 384 32.94 -14.14 -2.76
N GLN A 385 31.81 -14.19 -2.05
CA GLN A 385 31.74 -14.59 -0.66
C GLN A 385 30.77 -15.74 -0.53
N ASP A 386 31.21 -16.86 0.04
CA ASP A 386 30.49 -18.13 0.08
C ASP A 386 30.16 -18.61 1.50
N ASP A 387 30.49 -17.80 2.50
CA ASP A 387 30.31 -18.08 3.93
C ASP A 387 29.01 -17.49 4.54
N TRP A 388 28.13 -16.91 3.72
CA TRP A 388 26.75 -16.50 4.08
C TRP A 388 25.75 -17.65 4.01
N ILE A 389 26.06 -18.78 4.65
CA ILE A 389 25.22 -19.99 4.60
C ILE A 389 24.47 -20.28 5.90
N THR A 390 24.63 -19.42 6.90
CA THR A 390 23.93 -19.51 8.19
C THR A 390 22.96 -18.36 8.37
N ALA A 391 21.85 -18.64 9.05
CA ALA A 391 20.84 -17.65 9.33
C ALA A 391 21.37 -16.62 10.36
N PRO A 392 21.19 -15.30 10.13
CA PRO A 392 21.51 -14.30 11.12
C PRO A 392 20.56 -14.36 12.32
N GLU A 393 21.00 -13.87 13.48
CA GLU A 393 20.10 -13.61 14.60
C GLU A 393 19.24 -12.39 14.27
N THR A 394 17.91 -12.49 14.42
CA THR A 394 16.97 -11.41 14.07
C THR A 394 16.12 -11.02 15.27
N TYR A 395 15.99 -9.73 15.53
CA TYR A 395 15.31 -9.20 16.71
C TYR A 395 14.66 -7.83 16.42
N TRP A 396 13.86 -7.36 17.36
CA TRP A 396 13.26 -6.03 17.34
C TRP A 396 14.04 -5.11 18.29
N GLU A 397 14.33 -3.89 17.85
CA GLU A 397 14.85 -2.82 18.70
C GLU A 397 13.95 -1.59 18.54
N GLY A 398 13.06 -1.38 19.52
CA GLY A 398 11.95 -0.43 19.36
C GLY A 398 11.05 -0.86 18.20
N GLU A 399 10.82 0.05 17.24
CA GLU A 399 10.10 -0.24 15.99
C GLU A 399 11.01 -0.77 14.85
N SER A 400 12.32 -0.85 15.09
CA SER A 400 13.28 -1.25 14.05
C SER A 400 13.43 -2.77 14.01
N ILE A 401 13.53 -3.32 12.78
CA ILE A 401 13.95 -4.71 12.57
C ILE A 401 15.46 -4.75 12.51
N CYS A 402 16.09 -5.54 13.37
CA CYS A 402 17.54 -5.68 13.41
C CYS A 402 17.97 -7.12 13.12
N TYR A 403 19.17 -7.26 12.57
CA TYR A 403 19.83 -8.56 12.46
C TYR A 403 21.32 -8.46 12.79
N GLU A 404 21.91 -9.55 13.24
CA GLU A 404 23.33 -9.63 13.54
C GLU A 404 23.91 -10.99 13.12
N GLN A 405 25.09 -10.96 12.51
CA GLN A 405 25.83 -12.16 12.13
C GLN A 405 27.33 -11.94 12.30
N GLU A 406 27.98 -12.83 13.04
CA GLU A 406 29.42 -12.89 13.18
C GLU A 406 29.99 -13.93 12.21
N PHE A 407 31.08 -13.57 11.53
CA PHE A 407 31.75 -14.44 10.58
C PHE A 407 33.10 -14.91 11.10
N ASP A 408 33.51 -16.09 10.67
CA ASP A 408 34.86 -16.58 10.90
C ASP A 408 35.89 -15.74 10.14
N LEU A 409 37.15 -15.90 10.53
CA LEU A 409 38.26 -15.18 9.91
C LEU A 409 38.42 -15.65 8.46
N ALA A 410 38.12 -14.79 7.50
CA ALA A 410 38.16 -15.10 6.08
C ALA A 410 38.50 -13.86 5.24
N PRO A 411 39.05 -14.03 4.02
CA PRO A 411 39.18 -12.93 3.07
C PRO A 411 37.86 -12.21 2.83
N LEU A 412 37.93 -10.90 2.63
CA LEU A 412 36.78 -10.06 2.33
C LEU A 412 36.63 -9.92 0.81
N SER A 413 35.42 -9.61 0.33
CA SER A 413 35.23 -9.29 -1.09
C SER A 413 36.23 -8.23 -1.56
N PRO A 414 36.88 -8.41 -2.74
CA PRO A 414 37.81 -7.42 -3.32
C PRO A 414 37.24 -6.00 -3.36
N LEU A 415 35.93 -5.89 -3.58
CA LEU A 415 35.18 -4.64 -3.56
C LEU A 415 35.35 -3.88 -2.24
N PHE A 416 35.14 -4.57 -1.13
CA PHE A 416 35.20 -3.97 0.20
C PHE A 416 36.66 -3.70 0.61
N CYS A 417 37.57 -4.60 0.26
CA CYS A 417 39.01 -4.39 0.47
C CYS A 417 39.50 -3.10 -0.20
N ALA A 418 39.08 -2.82 -1.43
CA ALA A 418 39.47 -1.61 -2.15
C ALA A 418 39.00 -0.31 -1.45
N GLY A 419 37.76 -0.29 -0.95
CA GLY A 419 37.20 0.88 -0.24
C GLY A 419 37.88 1.17 1.10
N MET A 420 38.37 0.13 1.78
CA MET A 420 39.05 0.25 3.08
C MET A 420 40.59 0.28 2.98
N GLY A 421 41.15 0.04 1.78
CA GLY A 421 42.59 -0.08 1.57
C GLY A 421 43.21 -1.33 2.19
N LEU A 422 42.44 -2.43 2.28
CA LEU A 422 42.88 -3.72 2.81
C LEU A 422 43.39 -4.65 1.69
N PRO A 423 44.32 -5.57 1.95
CA PRO A 423 44.73 -6.60 0.98
C PRO A 423 43.64 -7.65 0.75
N GLU A 424 43.40 -8.06 -0.50
CA GLU A 424 42.33 -9.00 -0.87
C GLU A 424 42.48 -10.40 -0.25
N ASP A 425 43.70 -10.92 -0.15
CA ASP A 425 43.97 -12.27 0.38
C ASP A 425 44.07 -12.32 1.91
N LYS A 426 44.00 -11.18 2.59
CA LYS A 426 44.19 -11.11 4.03
C LYS A 426 42.93 -11.62 4.74
N PRO A 427 43.05 -12.57 5.69
CA PRO A 427 41.91 -12.97 6.51
C PRO A 427 41.51 -11.83 7.45
N ILE A 428 40.23 -11.42 7.38
CA ILE A 428 39.68 -10.27 8.11
C ILE A 428 38.51 -10.74 8.97
N LYS A 429 38.42 -10.24 10.21
CA LYS A 429 37.30 -10.53 11.09
C LYS A 429 36.18 -9.53 10.79
N ARG A 430 34.93 -10.00 10.77
CA ARG A 430 33.78 -9.13 10.52
C ARG A 430 32.54 -9.53 11.30
N VAL A 431 31.76 -8.52 11.65
CA VAL A 431 30.40 -8.66 12.20
C VAL A 431 29.48 -7.78 11.38
N GLN A 432 28.46 -8.38 10.78
CA GLN A 432 27.44 -7.67 10.03
C GLN A 432 26.25 -7.37 10.94
N LYS A 433 25.85 -6.10 11.02
CA LYS A 433 24.69 -5.62 11.78
C LYS A 433 23.76 -4.88 10.85
N GLY A 434 22.53 -5.35 10.73
CA GLY A 434 21.50 -4.69 9.95
C GLY A 434 20.48 -3.99 10.82
N THR A 435 19.96 -2.87 10.33
CA THR A 435 18.87 -2.13 10.96
C THR A 435 17.93 -1.60 9.89
N MET A 436 16.64 -1.92 10.01
CA MET A 436 15.57 -1.38 9.18
C MET A 436 14.65 -0.52 10.06
N PRO A 437 14.89 0.81 10.14
CA PRO A 437 14.10 1.70 10.98
C PRO A 437 12.72 2.02 10.38
N SER A 438 12.51 1.76 9.09
CA SER A 438 11.21 1.90 8.45
C SER A 438 11.12 1.00 7.22
N LEU A 439 9.92 0.76 6.70
CA LEU A 439 9.71 0.01 5.46
C LEU A 439 10.38 0.66 4.23
N ALA A 440 10.68 1.96 4.29
CA ALA A 440 11.29 2.71 3.21
C ALA A 440 12.80 2.53 3.09
N ILE A 441 13.51 2.18 4.16
CA ILE A 441 14.99 2.14 4.20
C ILE A 441 15.53 1.09 5.18
N SER A 442 16.59 0.39 4.77
CA SER A 442 17.41 -0.46 5.64
C SER A 442 18.89 -0.13 5.49
N PHE A 443 19.64 -0.40 6.57
CA PHE A 443 21.08 -0.28 6.64
C PHE A 443 21.70 -1.64 6.95
N SER A 444 22.90 -1.88 6.41
CA SER A 444 23.72 -3.05 6.68
C SER A 444 25.14 -2.62 6.97
N ASP A 445 25.53 -2.62 8.22
CA ASP A 445 26.87 -2.26 8.69
C ASP A 445 27.77 -3.46 8.77
N TRP A 446 28.86 -3.41 8.03
CA TRP A 446 29.94 -4.38 8.04
C TRP A 446 31.03 -3.81 8.94
N ASN A 447 31.03 -4.25 10.20
CA ASN A 447 32.04 -3.89 11.19
C ASN A 447 33.25 -4.80 10.95
N VAL A 448 34.30 -4.22 10.40
CA VAL A 448 35.48 -4.93 9.91
C VAL A 448 36.64 -4.68 10.87
N HIS A 449 37.32 -5.75 11.27
CA HIS A 449 38.49 -5.70 12.15
C HIS A 449 39.65 -6.48 11.52
N ASP A 450 40.75 -5.79 11.22
CA ASP A 450 42.01 -6.41 10.84
C ASP A 450 42.79 -6.80 12.11
N PRO A 451 42.92 -8.09 12.43
CA PRO A 451 43.58 -8.53 13.66
C PRO A 451 45.09 -8.31 13.66
N ASN A 452 45.70 -8.05 12.50
CA ASN A 452 47.15 -7.90 12.34
C ASN A 452 47.48 -6.73 11.39
N PRO A 453 47.14 -5.48 11.74
CA PRO A 453 47.35 -4.34 10.84
C PRO A 453 48.84 -4.08 10.61
N ASP A 454 49.20 -3.61 9.41
CA ASP A 454 50.56 -3.12 9.15
C ASP A 454 50.86 -1.92 10.06
N GLU A 455 52.14 -1.70 10.38
CA GLU A 455 52.55 -0.64 11.30
C GLU A 455 52.01 0.74 10.86
N GLY A 456 51.31 1.43 11.77
CA GLY A 456 50.68 2.73 11.51
C GLY A 456 49.37 2.68 10.71
N ARG A 457 48.85 1.50 10.37
CA ARG A 457 47.54 1.35 9.72
C ARG A 457 46.41 1.19 10.75
N ARG A 458 45.23 1.65 10.34
CA ARG A 458 43.97 1.47 11.06
C ARG A 458 43.55 -0.01 11.03
N SER A 459 42.95 -0.49 12.13
CA SER A 459 42.50 -1.88 12.29
C SER A 459 40.99 -2.04 12.10
N ASP A 460 40.20 -1.11 12.65
CA ASP A 460 38.74 -1.17 12.61
C ASP A 460 38.15 -0.27 11.52
N PHE A 461 37.21 -0.78 10.73
CA PHE A 461 36.53 -0.04 9.65
C PHE A 461 35.03 -0.35 9.65
N ILE A 462 34.24 0.54 9.08
CA ILE A 462 32.81 0.34 8.87
C ILE A 462 32.49 0.60 7.40
N MET A 463 31.93 -0.42 6.74
CA MET A 463 31.24 -0.26 5.47
C MET A 463 29.73 -0.35 5.71
N ARG A 464 28.99 0.68 5.33
CA ARG A 464 27.53 0.75 5.47
C ARG A 464 26.87 0.63 4.10
N GLY A 465 26.16 -0.48 3.90
CA GLY A 465 25.18 -0.62 2.83
C GLY A 465 23.87 0.06 3.20
N CYS A 466 23.22 0.68 2.23
CA CYS A 466 21.91 1.32 2.40
C CYS A 466 21.00 0.94 1.23
N HIS A 467 19.80 0.50 1.54
CA HIS A 467 18.83 0.03 0.55
C HIS A 467 17.49 0.70 0.78
N ILE A 468 17.03 1.45 -0.21
CA ILE A 468 15.84 2.32 -0.13
C ILE A 468 14.88 1.94 -1.23
N VAL A 469 13.63 1.67 -0.88
CA VAL A 469 12.59 1.33 -1.84
C VAL A 469 11.47 2.35 -1.71
N THR A 470 10.85 2.70 -2.83
CA THR A 470 9.61 3.47 -2.83
C THR A 470 8.69 2.92 -3.90
N PRO A 471 7.49 2.45 -3.54
CA PRO A 471 6.54 1.93 -4.52
C PRO A 471 6.22 3.00 -5.58
N SER A 472 6.22 2.62 -6.84
CA SER A 472 5.91 3.53 -7.96
C SER A 472 4.46 3.36 -8.41
N THR A 473 4.21 2.34 -9.23
CA THR A 473 2.89 1.83 -9.62
C THR A 473 2.83 0.36 -9.29
N ARG A 474 1.65 -0.29 -9.34
CA ARG A 474 1.56 -1.74 -9.08
C ARG A 474 2.63 -2.53 -9.84
N GLY A 475 3.40 -3.33 -9.10
CA GLY A 475 4.46 -4.17 -9.66
C GLY A 475 5.71 -3.40 -10.15
N LYS A 476 5.87 -2.13 -9.79
CA LYS A 476 7.05 -1.33 -10.08
C LYS A 476 7.54 -0.57 -8.86
N THR A 477 8.85 -0.56 -8.67
CA THR A 477 9.48 0.04 -7.49
C THR A 477 10.67 0.90 -7.89
N HIS A 478 10.77 2.08 -7.27
CA HIS A 478 11.99 2.88 -7.26
C HIS A 478 12.96 2.29 -6.23
N TYR A 479 14.16 1.93 -6.65
CA TYR A 479 15.19 1.35 -5.79
C TYR A 479 16.43 2.23 -5.81
N PHE A 480 16.67 2.93 -4.69
CA PHE A 480 17.90 3.68 -4.44
C PHE A 480 18.80 2.85 -3.54
N TRP A 481 20.11 2.97 -3.74
CA TRP A 481 21.08 2.27 -2.92
C TRP A 481 22.30 3.13 -2.61
N GLY A 482 22.97 2.81 -1.52
CA GLY A 482 24.17 3.48 -1.06
C GLY A 482 25.20 2.48 -0.55
N ALA A 483 26.47 2.74 -0.85
CA ALA A 483 27.62 2.09 -0.24
C ALA A 483 28.49 3.19 0.36
N ALA A 484 28.65 3.18 1.68
CA ALA A 484 29.46 4.14 2.38
C ALA A 484 30.61 3.47 3.12
N PHE A 485 31.76 4.13 3.17
CA PHE A 485 32.90 3.70 3.97
C PHE A 485 33.24 4.81 4.94
N ASP A 486 33.57 4.48 6.17
CA ASP A 486 34.10 5.42 7.17
C ASP A 486 35.57 5.80 6.90
N VAL A 487 35.87 5.97 5.61
CA VAL A 487 37.13 6.39 5.02
C VAL A 487 36.85 7.70 4.27
N PRO A 488 37.34 8.85 4.77
CA PRO A 488 37.02 10.18 4.24
C PRO A 488 37.36 10.37 2.76
N GLU A 489 38.48 9.79 2.32
CA GLU A 489 39.01 9.97 0.97
C GLU A 489 39.28 8.61 0.33
N ILE A 490 38.42 8.25 -0.63
CA ILE A 490 38.67 7.16 -1.59
C ILE A 490 39.03 7.77 -2.94
N THR A 491 39.88 7.12 -3.70
CA THR A 491 40.24 7.61 -5.04
C THR A 491 39.05 7.48 -5.99
N GLN A 492 39.01 8.34 -7.02
CA GLN A 492 37.96 8.28 -8.05
C GLN A 492 37.89 6.89 -8.71
N ASP A 493 39.05 6.27 -8.97
CA ASP A 493 39.13 4.91 -9.52
C ASP A 493 38.49 3.86 -8.61
N VAL A 494 38.71 3.95 -7.29
CA VAL A 494 38.06 3.07 -6.30
C VAL A 494 36.55 3.32 -6.25
N ALA A 495 36.11 4.57 -6.28
CA ALA A 495 34.68 4.92 -6.29
C ALA A 495 33.96 4.38 -7.54
N GLU A 496 34.56 4.55 -8.73
CA GLU A 496 34.01 4.07 -10.00
C GLU A 496 33.96 2.54 -10.08
N LYS A 497 35.04 1.87 -9.67
CA LYS A 497 35.07 0.40 -9.60
C LYS A 497 34.07 -0.13 -8.58
N THR A 498 33.94 0.54 -7.44
CA THR A 498 32.96 0.17 -6.41
C THR A 498 31.55 0.28 -6.96
N LYS A 499 31.22 1.42 -7.59
CA LYS A 499 29.92 1.64 -8.23
C LYS A 499 29.63 0.58 -9.29
N ALA A 500 30.58 0.29 -10.18
CA ALA A 500 30.39 -0.70 -11.24
C ALA A 500 30.11 -2.11 -10.69
N SER A 501 30.85 -2.53 -9.65
CA SER A 501 30.66 -3.84 -9.00
C SER A 501 29.31 -3.94 -8.26
N VAL A 502 28.92 -2.90 -7.51
CA VAL A 502 27.60 -2.88 -6.82
C VAL A 502 26.47 -2.91 -7.84
N VAL A 503 26.57 -2.12 -8.93
CA VAL A 503 25.58 -2.14 -10.01
C VAL A 503 25.51 -3.53 -10.67
N ALA A 504 26.63 -4.23 -10.84
CA ALA A 504 26.63 -5.57 -11.39
C ALA A 504 25.86 -6.56 -10.48
N ALA A 505 26.17 -6.57 -9.17
CA ALA A 505 25.49 -7.42 -8.20
C ALA A 505 23.98 -7.11 -8.13
N PHE A 506 23.60 -5.83 -8.04
CA PHE A 506 22.18 -5.46 -7.88
C PHE A 506 21.37 -5.67 -9.16
N ASN A 507 22.01 -5.76 -10.32
CA ASN A 507 21.34 -6.21 -11.53
C ASN A 507 21.01 -7.72 -11.50
N GLU A 508 21.78 -8.53 -10.77
CA GLU A 508 21.44 -9.94 -10.53
C GLU A 508 20.17 -10.04 -9.67
N ASP A 509 20.07 -9.25 -8.59
CA ASP A 509 18.84 -9.14 -7.78
C ASP A 509 17.66 -8.69 -8.64
N LYS A 510 17.82 -7.59 -9.37
CA LYS A 510 16.77 -7.02 -10.22
C LYS A 510 16.27 -8.04 -11.24
N ASP A 511 17.15 -8.81 -11.87
CA ASP A 511 16.74 -9.83 -12.85
C ASP A 511 15.94 -10.96 -12.17
N LEU A 512 16.40 -11.46 -11.02
CA LEU A 512 15.69 -12.48 -10.26
C LEU A 512 14.31 -11.99 -9.78
N LEU A 513 14.25 -10.82 -9.15
CA LEU A 513 13.03 -10.26 -8.58
C LEU A 513 11.96 -10.00 -9.65
N GLN A 514 12.35 -9.54 -10.84
CA GLN A 514 11.42 -9.38 -11.96
C GLN A 514 10.90 -10.72 -12.49
N LYS A 515 11.72 -11.78 -12.44
CA LYS A 515 11.27 -13.14 -12.79
C LYS A 515 10.33 -13.70 -11.72
N LEU A 516 10.61 -13.46 -10.44
CA LEU A 516 9.71 -13.81 -9.33
C LEU A 516 8.36 -13.11 -9.49
N GLN A 517 8.35 -11.80 -9.74
CA GLN A 517 7.12 -11.05 -10.01
C GLN A 517 6.35 -11.65 -11.18
N LYS A 518 7.01 -11.95 -12.31
CA LYS A 518 6.37 -12.59 -13.46
C LYS A 518 5.83 -13.99 -13.13
N ASN A 519 6.49 -14.76 -12.28
CA ASN A 519 5.97 -16.06 -11.86
C ASN A 519 4.67 -15.89 -11.06
N VAL A 520 4.63 -14.94 -10.12
CA VAL A 520 3.42 -14.61 -9.35
C VAL A 520 2.31 -14.11 -10.29
N ASP A 521 2.62 -13.20 -11.21
CA ASP A 521 1.63 -12.62 -12.12
C ASP A 521 1.03 -13.64 -13.10
N ASN A 522 1.81 -14.64 -13.51
CA ASN A 522 1.38 -15.67 -14.46
C ASN A 522 0.76 -16.90 -13.79
N ASP A 523 1.02 -17.14 -12.49
CA ASP A 523 0.40 -18.23 -11.76
C ASP A 523 -1.06 -17.85 -11.43
N PRO A 524 -2.06 -18.65 -11.84
CA PRO A 524 -3.46 -18.36 -11.51
C PRO A 524 -3.75 -18.37 -10.00
N ARG A 525 -2.87 -18.95 -9.18
CA ARG A 525 -2.93 -18.88 -7.71
C ARG A 525 -2.32 -17.58 -7.17
N GLY A 526 -1.50 -16.87 -7.95
CA GLY A 526 -0.84 -15.65 -7.52
C GLY A 526 -0.09 -15.82 -6.21
N LEU A 527 -0.40 -14.96 -5.23
CA LEU A 527 0.17 -15.00 -3.88
C LEU A 527 -0.41 -16.12 -2.99
N ASP A 528 -1.48 -16.82 -3.43
CA ASP A 528 -2.05 -17.95 -2.68
C ASP A 528 -1.21 -19.23 -2.86
N TYR A 529 -0.19 -19.21 -3.73
CA TYR A 529 0.78 -20.29 -3.81
C TYR A 529 1.70 -20.26 -2.58
N LEU A 530 1.61 -21.30 -1.75
CA LEU A 530 2.32 -21.37 -0.47
C LEU A 530 3.85 -21.37 -0.65
N GLU A 531 4.49 -20.42 -0.01
CA GLU A 531 5.94 -20.37 0.19
C GLU A 531 6.34 -21.22 1.41
N VAL A 532 7.55 -21.80 1.36
CA VAL A 532 8.13 -22.48 2.52
C VAL A 532 9.15 -21.55 3.14
N THR A 533 8.90 -21.16 4.39
CA THR A 533 9.83 -20.34 5.18
C THR A 533 10.99 -21.19 5.71
N LEU A 534 12.20 -20.70 5.54
CA LEU A 534 13.46 -21.25 6.05
C LEU A 534 13.95 -20.45 7.27
N GLY A 535 14.95 -20.99 7.97
CA GLY A 535 15.52 -20.32 9.15
C GLY A 535 16.12 -18.94 8.87
N ALA A 536 16.57 -18.70 7.64
CA ALA A 536 17.15 -17.42 7.20
C ALA A 536 16.11 -16.30 7.03
N ASP A 537 14.83 -16.64 6.88
CA ASP A 537 13.78 -15.69 6.51
C ASP A 537 13.26 -14.85 7.69
N GLY A 538 13.86 -14.98 8.88
CA GLY A 538 13.38 -14.34 10.10
C GLY A 538 13.18 -12.82 9.97
N ALA A 539 14.09 -12.14 9.27
CA ALA A 539 13.98 -10.71 9.01
C ALA A 539 12.87 -10.39 7.98
N GLY A 540 12.75 -11.18 6.90
CA GLY A 540 11.69 -11.04 5.91
C GLY A 540 10.28 -11.24 6.50
N VAL A 541 10.12 -12.23 7.40
CA VAL A 541 8.86 -12.44 8.13
C VAL A 541 8.51 -11.22 8.99
N LYS A 542 9.48 -10.60 9.67
CA LYS A 542 9.27 -9.37 10.44
C LYS A 542 8.91 -8.19 9.54
N VAL A 543 9.42 -8.10 8.31
CA VAL A 543 9.01 -7.08 7.32
C VAL A 543 7.52 -7.20 7.04
N ARG A 544 7.01 -8.42 6.78
CA ARG A 544 5.57 -8.66 6.57
C ARG A 544 4.75 -8.30 7.81
N GLN A 545 5.24 -8.62 9.02
CA GLN A 545 4.58 -8.24 10.28
C GLN A 545 4.49 -6.71 10.44
N LEU A 546 5.58 -5.98 10.18
CA LEU A 546 5.61 -4.52 10.24
C LEU A 546 4.64 -3.90 9.23
N LEU A 547 4.66 -4.40 7.98
CA LEU A 547 3.75 -3.95 6.94
C LEU A 547 2.28 -4.11 7.36
N ASN A 548 1.91 -5.29 7.85
CA ASN A 548 0.54 -5.56 8.29
C ASN A 548 0.09 -4.69 9.46
N SER A 549 1.01 -4.15 10.27
CA SER A 549 0.67 -3.21 11.35
C SER A 549 0.48 -1.76 10.89
N LYS A 550 0.98 -1.42 9.70
CA LYS A 550 0.94 -0.06 9.13
C LYS A 550 -0.14 0.10 8.04
N LEU A 551 -0.70 -1.01 7.53
CA LEU A 551 -1.89 -1.05 6.66
C LEU A 551 -3.16 -1.15 7.52
#